data_AF-A0A2P4UIM8-F1
#
_entry.id   AF-A0A2P4UIM8-F1
#
_cell.length_a   1.000
_cell.length_b   1.000
_cell.length_c   1.000
_cell.angle_alpha   90.00
_cell.angle_beta   90.00
_cell.angle_gamma   90.00
#
_symmetry.space_group_name_H-M   'P 1'
#
loop_
_entity.id
_entity.type
_entity.pdbx_description
1 polymer ?
#
loop_
_entity_poly.entity_id
_entity_poly.type
_entity_poly.pdbx_seq_one_letter_code
_entity_poly.pdbx_strand_id
1 'polypeptide(L)'
;MKRKVIAPVAAVVAGACVAGGGLVKYDDWRNEHKITVGNPVTLTGGTAAGGQSWTLQAGVERNRFLRHQERLCLSLMAGRRQTGGGCEYDARPSGSFWDFSQGPGSSFFLLGPVPANATSVRIVYPHRVDRTVTTRPLPALHGVPTGRYFVIDADPTGSIAADGDGAGRGDWWTVTPLDSSGHAVPFTVF
;
A
#
# COMPACT_ATOMS: atom_id res chain seq x y z
N MET A 1 20.59 44.64 70.94
CA MET A 1 20.10 43.87 72.11
C MET A 1 19.74 42.46 71.66
N LYS A 2 20.15 41.45 72.43
CA LYS A 2 20.02 40.00 72.15
C LYS A 2 18.63 39.46 72.51
N ARG A 3 18.34 38.27 71.94
CA ARG A 3 17.40 37.18 72.33
C ARG A 3 16.16 37.08 71.41
N LYS A 4 15.72 35.90 70.94
CA LYS A 4 15.93 34.49 71.33
C LYS A 4 15.58 33.61 70.11
N VAL A 5 16.40 32.64 69.68
CA VAL A 5 16.31 31.16 69.93
C VAL A 5 14.87 30.65 69.75
N ILE A 6 14.52 29.69 68.87
CA ILE A 6 14.81 28.24 68.93
C ILE A 6 14.47 27.60 67.55
N ALA A 7 15.40 26.81 67.00
CA ALA A 7 15.15 25.62 66.14
C ALA A 7 15.29 24.37 67.05
N PRO A 8 14.92 23.11 66.72
CA PRO A 8 15.02 22.46 65.39
C PRO A 8 14.06 21.24 65.16
N VAL A 9 14.50 20.28 64.33
CA VAL A 9 14.00 18.92 63.98
C VAL A 9 13.13 18.89 62.70
N ALA A 10 13.72 18.68 61.49
CA ALA A 10 14.25 17.43 60.87
C ALA A 10 13.13 16.40 60.59
N ALA A 11 12.96 15.73 59.45
CA ALA A 11 13.72 15.51 58.22
C ALA A 11 12.69 15.45 57.05
N VAL A 12 13.04 15.37 55.76
CA VAL A 12 13.23 14.10 55.04
C VAL A 12 13.67 14.43 53.60
N VAL A 13 14.79 13.81 53.20
CA VAL A 13 15.18 13.30 51.87
C VAL A 13 14.43 13.82 50.63
N ALA A 14 15.15 14.57 49.79
CA ALA A 14 15.04 14.48 48.33
C ALA A 14 16.49 14.28 47.83
N GLY A 15 16.94 13.08 47.45
CA GLY A 15 16.35 12.28 46.38
C GLY A 15 16.85 12.83 45.04
N ALA A 16 18.13 12.62 44.73
CA ALA A 16 18.69 12.95 43.43
C ALA A 16 18.04 12.05 42.36
N CYS A 17 17.07 12.57 41.62
CA CYS A 17 16.62 11.94 40.39
C CYS A 17 17.66 12.21 39.30
N VAL A 18 18.50 11.20 39.04
CA VAL A 18 19.25 11.11 37.78
C VAL A 18 18.21 10.94 36.67
N ALA A 19 17.86 12.04 36.00
CA ALA A 19 17.06 11.99 34.79
C ALA A 19 17.95 11.48 33.64
N GLY A 20 18.16 10.17 33.58
CA GLY A 20 18.62 9.45 32.40
C GLY A 20 17.51 9.42 31.34
N GLY A 21 17.06 10.58 30.90
CA GLY A 21 16.16 10.72 29.76
C GLY A 21 17.01 10.78 28.51
N GLY A 22 17.33 9.61 27.94
CA GLY A 22 17.95 9.53 26.63
C GLY A 22 17.02 10.18 25.60
N LEU A 23 17.32 11.43 25.22
CA LEU A 23 16.88 12.00 23.97
C LEU A 23 17.46 11.13 22.87
N VAL A 24 16.70 10.11 22.44
CA VAL A 24 16.93 9.49 21.13
C VAL A 24 16.90 10.66 20.16
N LYS A 25 18.04 10.99 19.56
CA LYS A 25 18.12 12.09 18.62
C LYS A 25 17.12 11.78 17.52
N TYR A 26 16.33 12.77 17.12
CA TYR A 26 15.31 12.62 16.08
C TYR A 26 15.86 11.95 14.81
N ASP A 27 17.14 12.15 14.50
CA ASP A 27 17.83 11.49 13.39
C ASP A 27 18.12 10.01 13.63
N ASP A 28 18.41 9.59 14.86
CA ASP A 28 18.54 8.17 15.23
C ASP A 28 17.17 7.48 15.12
N TRP A 29 16.10 8.12 15.61
CA TRP A 29 14.73 7.64 15.40
C TRP A 29 14.39 7.57 13.90
N ARG A 30 14.66 8.61 13.11
CA ARG A 30 14.37 8.62 11.68
C ARG A 30 15.18 7.59 10.89
N ASN A 31 16.41 7.30 11.31
CA ASN A 31 17.29 6.29 10.70
C ASN A 31 16.90 4.86 11.09
N GLU A 32 16.51 4.63 12.35
CA GLU A 32 15.98 3.36 12.82
C GLU A 32 14.65 3.02 12.15
N HIS A 33 13.89 4.03 11.75
CA HIS A 33 12.53 3.85 11.23
C HIS A 33 12.35 4.28 9.75
N LYS A 34 13.40 4.15 8.94
CA LYS A 34 13.26 4.37 7.49
C LYS A 34 12.35 3.32 6.86
N ILE A 35 11.36 3.79 6.10
CA ILE A 35 10.68 3.00 5.09
C ILE A 35 11.55 3.03 3.84
N THR A 36 11.98 1.86 3.37
CA THR A 36 12.79 1.75 2.16
C THR A 36 12.06 0.89 1.15
N VAL A 37 11.85 1.42 -0.05
CA VAL A 37 11.38 0.62 -1.19
C VAL A 37 12.61 0.13 -1.96
N GLY A 38 12.71 -1.18 -2.15
CA GLY A 38 13.77 -1.79 -2.96
C GLY A 38 13.71 -1.35 -4.42
N ASN A 39 14.69 -1.76 -5.23
CA ASN A 39 14.67 -1.49 -6.67
C ASN A 39 13.45 -2.18 -7.30
N PRO A 40 12.49 -1.44 -7.87
CA PRO A 40 11.28 -2.04 -8.40
C PRO A 40 11.59 -2.78 -9.72
N VAL A 41 10.86 -3.87 -9.96
CA VAL A 41 10.89 -4.66 -11.19
C VAL A 41 9.68 -4.28 -12.04
N THR A 42 9.90 -3.96 -13.31
CA THR A 42 8.80 -3.75 -14.26
C THR A 42 8.10 -5.08 -14.53
N LEU A 43 6.82 -5.16 -14.19
CA LEU A 43 5.97 -6.33 -14.43
C LEU A 43 5.44 -6.36 -15.86
N THR A 44 4.88 -5.23 -16.30
CA THR A 44 4.33 -5.07 -17.65
C THR A 44 4.20 -3.59 -18.01
N GLY A 45 3.79 -3.30 -19.23
CA GLY A 45 3.53 -1.96 -19.70
C GLY A 45 2.76 -1.97 -21.01
N GLY A 46 2.39 -0.78 -21.46
CA GLY A 46 1.65 -0.58 -22.69
C GLY A 46 1.47 0.89 -23.00
N THR A 47 0.51 1.18 -23.87
CA THR A 47 0.14 2.54 -24.26
C THR A 47 -1.34 2.73 -23.97
N ALA A 48 -1.70 3.78 -23.25
CA ALA A 48 -3.09 4.16 -22.99
C ALA A 48 -3.76 4.72 -24.25
N ALA A 49 -5.09 4.83 -24.27
CA ALA A 49 -5.83 5.34 -25.43
C ALA A 49 -5.38 6.74 -25.91
N GLY A 50 -4.83 7.57 -25.01
CA GLY A 50 -4.23 8.87 -25.34
C GLY A 50 -2.79 8.82 -25.90
N GLY A 51 -2.26 7.65 -26.25
CA GLY A 51 -0.92 7.49 -26.83
C GLY A 51 0.24 7.56 -25.81
N GLN A 52 -0.06 7.78 -24.53
CA GLN A 52 0.95 7.85 -23.47
C GLN A 52 1.31 6.44 -22.97
N SER A 53 2.61 6.20 -22.79
CA SER A 53 3.10 4.93 -22.27
C SER A 53 2.91 4.81 -20.76
N TRP A 54 2.70 3.58 -20.31
CA TRP A 54 2.61 3.23 -18.91
C TRP A 54 3.39 1.95 -18.60
N THR A 55 3.80 1.81 -17.35
CA THR A 55 4.31 0.54 -16.81
C THR A 55 3.70 0.25 -15.46
N LEU A 56 3.51 -1.03 -15.16
CA LEU A 56 3.26 -1.50 -13.80
C LEU A 56 4.58 -2.04 -13.25
N GLN A 57 4.96 -1.58 -12.08
CA GLN A 57 6.15 -2.03 -11.37
C GLN A 57 5.77 -2.68 -10.06
N ALA A 58 6.56 -3.67 -9.64
CA ALA A 58 6.47 -4.25 -8.31
C ALA A 58 7.75 -4.00 -7.53
N GLY A 59 7.61 -3.63 -6.27
CA GLY A 59 8.71 -3.43 -5.34
C GLY A 59 8.40 -4.09 -4.00
N VAL A 60 9.43 -4.12 -3.15
CA VAL A 60 9.29 -4.54 -1.76
C VAL A 60 9.52 -3.31 -0.90
N GLU A 61 8.51 -2.92 -0.14
CA GLU A 61 8.70 -1.97 0.95
C GLU A 61 9.18 -2.74 2.18
N ARG A 62 10.26 -2.24 2.78
CA ARG A 62 10.73 -2.64 4.09
C ARG A 62 10.34 -1.59 5.08
N ASN A 63 9.30 -1.89 5.87
CA ASN A 63 8.86 -1.00 6.92
C ASN A 63 9.45 -1.45 8.27
N ARG A 64 10.44 -0.71 8.76
CA ARG A 64 11.06 -0.97 10.08
C ARG A 64 10.11 -0.65 11.25
N PHE A 65 9.11 0.22 11.08
CA PHE A 65 8.08 0.48 12.10
C PHE A 65 7.15 -0.72 12.31
N LEU A 66 6.89 -1.51 11.27
CA LEU A 66 6.01 -2.68 11.31
C LEU A 66 6.79 -3.99 11.55
N ARG A 67 7.82 -3.96 12.41
CA ARG A 67 8.67 -5.12 12.75
C ARG A 67 9.40 -5.76 11.55
N HIS A 68 9.93 -4.94 10.65
CA HIS A 68 10.67 -5.42 9.46
C HIS A 68 9.83 -6.25 8.48
N GLN A 69 8.52 -6.03 8.42
CA GLN A 69 7.70 -6.68 7.42
C GLN A 69 8.07 -6.15 6.02
N GLU A 70 8.32 -7.09 5.13
CA GLU A 70 8.50 -6.86 3.70
C GLU A 70 7.12 -6.94 3.04
N ARG A 71 6.72 -5.86 2.39
CA ARG A 71 5.37 -5.69 1.83
C ARG A 71 5.43 -5.47 0.33
N LEU A 72 4.46 -6.03 -0.38
CA LEU A 72 4.34 -5.84 -1.81
C LEU A 72 3.89 -4.41 -2.09
N CYS A 73 4.66 -3.71 -2.92
CA CYS A 73 4.23 -2.47 -3.54
C CYS A 73 3.97 -2.70 -5.01
N LEU A 74 2.90 -2.11 -5.51
CA LEU A 74 2.63 -1.98 -6.94
C LEU A 74 2.58 -0.50 -7.28
N SER A 75 3.27 -0.10 -8.34
CA SER A 75 3.30 1.28 -8.80
C SER A 75 2.93 1.34 -10.27
N LEU A 76 1.84 2.04 -10.58
CA LEU A 76 1.50 2.40 -11.94
C LEU A 76 2.27 3.67 -12.30
N MET A 77 3.09 3.58 -13.33
CA MET A 77 3.98 4.65 -13.76
C MET A 77 3.54 5.18 -15.12
N ALA A 78 3.45 6.51 -15.24
CA ALA A 78 3.39 7.23 -16.51
C ALA A 78 4.72 7.96 -16.71
N GLY A 79 5.59 7.41 -17.57
CA GLY A 79 6.98 7.84 -17.66
C GLY A 79 7.73 7.62 -16.32
N ARG A 80 8.13 8.71 -15.66
CA ARG A 80 8.81 8.68 -14.35
C ARG A 80 7.92 9.02 -13.16
N ARG A 81 6.64 9.29 -13.39
CA ARG A 81 5.69 9.67 -12.35
C ARG A 81 4.82 8.48 -11.98
N GLN A 82 4.76 8.16 -10.69
CA GLN A 82 3.73 7.26 -10.18
C GLN A 82 2.38 7.97 -10.24
N THR A 83 1.42 7.37 -10.93
CA THR A 83 0.04 7.88 -11.06
C THR A 83 -0.96 7.04 -10.28
N GLY A 84 -0.56 5.84 -9.86
CA GLY A 84 -1.39 4.91 -9.11
C GLY A 84 -0.59 3.86 -8.38
N GLY A 85 -1.29 3.07 -7.59
CA GLY A 85 -0.67 2.04 -6.79
C GLY A 85 -0.28 2.49 -5.37
N GLY A 86 0.29 1.58 -4.62
CA GLY A 86 0.62 1.74 -3.21
C GLY A 86 1.44 0.55 -2.70
N CYS A 87 1.47 0.40 -1.38
CA CYS A 87 2.12 -0.72 -0.69
C CYS A 87 1.12 -1.46 0.18
N GLU A 88 1.55 -2.60 0.73
CA GLU A 88 0.76 -3.44 1.64
C GLU A 88 -0.45 -4.13 0.98
N TYR A 89 -0.42 -4.31 -0.35
CA TYR A 89 -1.46 -5.06 -1.07
C TYR A 89 -1.60 -6.52 -0.60
N ASP A 90 -0.56 -7.04 0.04
CA ASP A 90 -0.48 -8.38 0.60
C ASP A 90 -1.10 -8.49 2.01
N ALA A 91 -1.49 -7.38 2.64
CA ALA A 91 -1.92 -7.32 4.03
C ALA A 91 -3.30 -6.64 4.23
N ARG A 92 -4.19 -7.29 4.99
CA ARG A 92 -5.39 -6.68 5.58
C ARG A 92 -5.21 -6.55 7.10
N PRO A 93 -5.78 -5.52 7.76
CA PRO A 93 -6.63 -4.47 7.18
C PRO A 93 -5.86 -3.24 6.68
N SER A 94 -4.53 -3.23 6.75
CA SER A 94 -3.73 -2.04 6.49
C SER A 94 -3.70 -1.62 5.01
N GLY A 95 -3.85 -2.59 4.09
CA GLY A 95 -4.00 -2.35 2.65
C GLY A 95 -5.30 -2.90 2.05
N SER A 96 -5.68 -2.34 0.90
CA SER A 96 -6.62 -2.97 -0.04
C SER A 96 -5.87 -4.00 -0.88
N PHE A 97 -6.54 -5.07 -1.32
CA PHE A 97 -5.92 -6.08 -2.21
C PHE A 97 -5.79 -5.60 -3.67
N TRP A 98 -6.39 -4.46 -3.98
CA TRP A 98 -6.34 -3.86 -5.30
C TRP A 98 -6.56 -2.35 -5.16
N ASP A 99 -6.17 -1.62 -6.19
CA ASP A 99 -6.28 -0.18 -6.25
C ASP A 99 -6.95 0.25 -7.55
N PHE A 100 -7.62 1.39 -7.47
CA PHE A 100 -8.20 2.11 -8.59
C PHE A 100 -7.55 3.48 -8.64
N SER A 101 -6.82 3.75 -9.71
CA SER A 101 -6.04 4.97 -9.80
C SER A 101 -6.07 5.57 -11.19
N GLN A 102 -5.80 6.87 -11.24
CA GLN A 102 -5.69 7.59 -12.49
C GLN A 102 -4.48 7.09 -13.29
N GLY A 103 -4.73 6.78 -14.56
CA GLY A 103 -3.72 6.44 -15.53
C GLY A 103 -3.34 7.64 -16.43
N PRO A 104 -2.49 7.42 -17.43
CA PRO A 104 -2.20 8.44 -18.45
C PRO A 104 -3.44 8.82 -19.27
N GLY A 105 -3.50 10.05 -19.78
CA GLY A 105 -4.50 10.46 -20.76
C GLY A 105 -5.95 10.29 -20.28
N SER A 106 -6.24 10.76 -19.06
CA SER A 106 -7.54 10.65 -18.37
C SER A 106 -8.06 9.23 -18.12
N SER A 107 -7.29 8.19 -18.44
CA SER A 107 -7.69 6.82 -18.19
C SER A 107 -7.76 6.48 -16.69
N PHE A 108 -8.43 5.39 -16.36
CA PHE A 108 -8.38 4.80 -15.03
C PHE A 108 -7.97 3.33 -15.09
N PHE A 109 -7.07 2.97 -14.18
CA PHE A 109 -6.52 1.64 -14.09
C PHE A 109 -7.00 0.94 -12.82
N LEU A 110 -7.27 -0.36 -12.96
CA LEU A 110 -7.39 -1.27 -11.84
C LEU A 110 -6.17 -2.19 -11.83
N LEU A 111 -5.61 -2.39 -10.65
CA LEU A 111 -4.44 -3.24 -10.45
C LEU A 111 -4.47 -3.88 -9.07
N GLY A 112 -3.77 -5.01 -8.93
CA GLY A 112 -3.60 -5.64 -7.63
C GLY A 112 -2.96 -7.02 -7.75
N PRO A 113 -2.41 -7.55 -6.66
CA PRO A 113 -2.12 -8.96 -6.58
C PRO A 113 -3.39 -9.82 -6.48
N VAL A 114 -3.26 -11.10 -6.81
CA VAL A 114 -4.24 -12.14 -6.54
C VAL A 114 -3.53 -13.43 -6.13
N PRO A 115 -4.22 -14.37 -5.46
CA PRO A 115 -3.66 -15.66 -5.10
C PRO A 115 -3.08 -16.43 -6.30
N ALA A 116 -2.11 -17.31 -6.02
CA ALA A 116 -1.40 -18.06 -7.05
C ALA A 116 -2.28 -18.93 -7.96
N ASN A 117 -3.45 -19.37 -7.46
CA ASN A 117 -4.42 -20.17 -8.21
C ASN A 117 -5.48 -19.34 -8.96
N ALA A 118 -5.51 -18.01 -8.80
CA ALA A 118 -6.45 -17.15 -9.52
C ALA A 118 -5.89 -16.79 -10.90
N THR A 119 -6.29 -17.51 -11.96
CA THR A 119 -5.80 -17.34 -13.33
C THR A 119 -6.46 -16.20 -14.09
N SER A 120 -7.58 -15.67 -13.61
CA SER A 120 -8.22 -14.48 -14.15
C SER A 120 -8.89 -13.64 -13.07
N VAL A 121 -9.32 -12.43 -13.43
CA VAL A 121 -10.09 -11.54 -12.56
C VAL A 121 -11.29 -11.03 -13.34
N ARG A 122 -12.48 -11.20 -12.78
CA ARG A 122 -13.70 -10.55 -13.26
C ARG A 122 -13.84 -9.19 -12.59
N ILE A 123 -14.08 -8.17 -13.40
CA ILE A 123 -14.20 -6.78 -13.03
C ILE A 123 -15.58 -6.30 -13.46
N VAL A 124 -16.34 -5.82 -12.50
CA VAL A 124 -17.70 -5.30 -12.71
C VAL A 124 -17.76 -3.87 -12.22
N TYR A 125 -18.34 -3.00 -13.04
CA TYR A 125 -18.75 -1.65 -12.67
C TYR A 125 -20.18 -1.46 -13.15
N PRO A 126 -21.08 -0.87 -12.34
CA PRO A 126 -22.45 -0.64 -12.76
C PRO A 126 -22.55 0.06 -14.12
N HIS A 127 -23.54 -0.35 -14.91
CA HIS A 127 -23.82 0.21 -16.24
C HIS A 127 -22.67 0.06 -17.27
N ARG A 128 -21.68 -0.79 -16.99
CA ARG A 128 -20.61 -1.17 -17.93
C ARG A 128 -20.68 -2.66 -18.24
N VAL A 129 -20.03 -3.02 -19.34
CA VAL A 129 -19.84 -4.43 -19.70
C VAL A 129 -18.76 -5.01 -18.79
N ASP A 130 -19.09 -6.12 -18.14
CA ASP A 130 -18.15 -6.92 -17.35
C ASP A 130 -16.89 -7.24 -18.16
N ARG A 131 -15.73 -7.16 -17.50
CA ARG A 131 -14.45 -7.51 -18.11
C ARG A 131 -13.80 -8.64 -17.34
N THR A 132 -13.29 -9.63 -18.05
CA THR A 132 -12.44 -10.67 -17.48
C THR A 132 -11.04 -10.50 -18.02
N VAL A 133 -10.06 -10.40 -17.13
CA VAL A 133 -8.64 -10.26 -17.49
C VAL A 133 -7.82 -11.42 -16.98
N THR A 134 -6.93 -11.93 -17.83
CA THR A 134 -5.98 -12.97 -17.45
C THR A 134 -4.93 -12.38 -16.50
N THR A 135 -4.67 -13.08 -15.39
CA THR A 135 -3.64 -12.70 -14.43
C THR A 135 -2.28 -13.25 -14.86
N ARG A 136 -1.21 -12.64 -14.38
CA ARG A 136 0.16 -13.05 -14.69
C ARG A 136 0.95 -13.35 -13.42
N PRO A 137 1.89 -14.31 -13.43
CA PRO A 137 2.71 -14.60 -12.25
C PRO A 137 3.47 -13.35 -11.77
N LEU A 138 3.47 -13.12 -10.47
CA LEU A 138 4.41 -12.19 -9.87
C LEU A 138 5.83 -12.80 -9.93
N PRO A 139 6.87 -12.01 -10.24
CA PRO A 139 8.24 -12.47 -10.11
C PRO A 139 8.53 -12.81 -8.65
N ALA A 140 9.53 -13.66 -8.42
CA ALA A 140 10.01 -13.92 -7.07
C ALA A 140 10.60 -12.63 -6.48
N LEU A 141 9.93 -12.08 -5.46
CA LEU A 141 10.35 -10.91 -4.72
C LEU A 141 10.70 -11.36 -3.30
N HIS A 142 11.80 -10.86 -2.76
CA HIS A 142 12.25 -11.24 -1.42
C HIS A 142 11.20 -10.85 -0.36
N GLY A 143 10.82 -11.81 0.49
CA GLY A 143 9.85 -11.60 1.57
C GLY A 143 8.39 -11.44 1.14
N VAL A 144 8.11 -11.45 -0.17
CA VAL A 144 6.74 -11.42 -0.69
C VAL A 144 6.37 -12.81 -1.19
N PRO A 145 5.26 -13.40 -0.72
CA PRO A 145 4.84 -14.71 -1.18
C PRO A 145 4.54 -14.79 -2.67
N THR A 146 4.53 -16.02 -3.17
CA THR A 146 4.18 -16.30 -4.55
C THR A 146 2.72 -15.97 -4.80
N GLY A 147 2.47 -15.31 -5.93
CA GLY A 147 1.15 -14.89 -6.31
C GLY A 147 1.09 -14.53 -7.78
N ARG A 148 0.00 -13.90 -8.15
CA ARG A 148 -0.21 -13.36 -9.49
C ARG A 148 -0.62 -11.91 -9.37
N TYR A 149 -0.63 -11.20 -10.48
CA TYR A 149 -1.12 -9.83 -10.56
C TYR A 149 -2.05 -9.67 -11.74
N PHE A 150 -2.87 -8.64 -11.69
CA PHE A 150 -3.61 -8.14 -12.83
C PHE A 150 -3.41 -6.62 -12.95
N VAL A 151 -3.60 -6.12 -14.15
CA VAL A 151 -3.71 -4.70 -14.45
C VAL A 151 -4.56 -4.53 -15.70
N ILE A 152 -5.44 -3.54 -15.69
CA ILE A 152 -6.26 -3.20 -16.83
C ILE A 152 -6.49 -1.69 -16.87
N ASP A 153 -6.48 -1.12 -18.07
CA ASP A 153 -7.12 0.16 -18.34
C ASP A 153 -8.65 -0.05 -18.32
N ALA A 154 -9.24 0.17 -17.16
CA ALA A 154 -10.65 -0.11 -16.88
C ALA A 154 -11.58 0.92 -17.53
N ASP A 155 -11.10 2.16 -17.68
CA ASP A 155 -11.81 3.23 -18.39
C ASP A 155 -10.82 4.07 -19.22
N PRO A 156 -10.52 3.62 -20.45
CA PRO A 156 -9.56 4.30 -21.33
C PRO A 156 -9.98 5.71 -21.74
N THR A 157 -11.26 6.03 -21.58
CA THR A 157 -11.86 7.31 -21.99
C THR A 157 -11.99 8.32 -20.86
N GLY A 158 -11.74 7.94 -19.60
CA GLY A 158 -11.98 8.81 -18.44
C GLY A 158 -13.43 9.22 -18.26
N SER A 159 -14.35 8.39 -18.76
CA SER A 159 -15.79 8.61 -18.73
C SER A 159 -16.44 8.25 -17.39
N ILE A 160 -15.74 7.52 -16.55
CA ILE A 160 -16.12 7.23 -15.17
C ILE A 160 -15.68 8.43 -14.35
N ALA A 161 -16.65 9.16 -13.80
CA ALA A 161 -16.36 10.06 -12.70
C ALA A 161 -15.76 9.21 -11.59
N ALA A 162 -14.55 9.54 -11.15
CA ALA A 162 -14.00 8.91 -9.95
C ALA A 162 -14.93 9.28 -8.80
N ASP A 163 -15.94 8.45 -8.54
CA ASP A 163 -16.74 8.49 -7.34
C ASP A 163 -15.80 8.04 -6.22
N GLY A 164 -14.99 9.00 -5.76
CA GLY A 164 -13.95 8.76 -4.77
C GLY A 164 -14.60 8.29 -3.47
N ASP A 165 -14.24 7.08 -3.04
CA ASP A 165 -14.09 6.57 -1.66
C ASP A 165 -15.07 7.02 -0.55
N GLY A 166 -16.24 7.54 -0.88
CA GLY A 166 -17.06 8.29 0.07
C GLY A 166 -18.43 7.69 0.30
N ALA A 167 -18.53 6.53 0.95
CA ALA A 167 -19.67 6.09 1.77
C ALA A 167 -21.12 6.36 1.26
N GLY A 168 -21.33 6.47 -0.05
CA GLY A 168 -22.63 6.67 -0.69
C GLY A 168 -23.18 5.37 -1.27
N ARG A 169 -24.48 5.35 -1.58
CA ARG A 169 -25.11 4.32 -2.43
C ARG A 169 -24.68 4.49 -3.90
N GLY A 170 -23.37 4.59 -4.13
CA GLY A 170 -22.74 4.83 -5.43
C GLY A 170 -22.38 3.55 -6.16
N ASP A 171 -21.95 3.72 -7.40
CA ASP A 171 -21.50 2.64 -8.28
C ASP A 171 -20.09 2.20 -7.89
N TRP A 172 -19.95 0.96 -7.38
CA TRP A 172 -18.66 0.47 -6.87
C TRP A 172 -18.05 -0.59 -7.79
N TRP A 173 -16.73 -0.55 -7.94
CA TRP A 173 -15.97 -1.61 -8.59
C TRP A 173 -16.03 -2.90 -7.77
N THR A 174 -16.37 -4.00 -8.43
CA THR A 174 -16.22 -5.34 -7.88
C THR A 174 -15.11 -6.07 -8.62
N VAL A 175 -14.10 -6.51 -7.86
CA VAL A 175 -12.96 -7.28 -8.37
C VAL A 175 -13.05 -8.69 -7.78
N THR A 176 -13.26 -9.70 -8.64
CA THR A 176 -13.40 -11.10 -8.23
C THR A 176 -12.29 -11.94 -8.89
N PRO A 177 -11.29 -12.42 -8.14
CA PRO A 177 -10.33 -13.40 -8.64
C PRO A 177 -11.04 -14.71 -8.97
N LEU A 178 -10.67 -15.33 -10.09
CA LEU A 178 -11.25 -16.58 -10.57
C LEU A 178 -10.15 -17.61 -10.84
N ASP A 179 -10.40 -18.88 -10.51
CA ASP A 179 -9.55 -20.00 -10.89
C ASP A 179 -9.69 -20.36 -12.38
N SER A 180 -8.98 -21.42 -12.82
CA SER A 180 -9.02 -21.88 -14.21
C SER A 180 -10.37 -22.44 -14.66
N SER A 181 -11.25 -22.78 -13.71
CA SER A 181 -12.61 -23.26 -13.95
C SER A 181 -13.65 -22.13 -13.89
N GLY A 182 -13.22 -20.91 -13.56
CA GLY A 182 -14.10 -19.75 -13.42
C GLY A 182 -14.76 -19.62 -12.04
N HIS A 183 -14.34 -20.40 -11.05
CA HIS A 183 -14.85 -20.27 -9.68
C HIS A 183 -14.14 -19.14 -8.94
N ALA A 184 -14.89 -18.44 -8.09
CA ALA A 184 -14.35 -17.36 -7.27
C ALA A 184 -13.29 -17.87 -6.29
N VAL A 185 -12.14 -17.20 -6.29
CA VAL A 185 -11.06 -17.40 -5.34
C VAL A 185 -11.05 -16.21 -4.38
N PRO A 186 -11.10 -16.43 -3.06
CA PRO A 186 -11.05 -15.33 -2.11
C PRO A 186 -9.70 -14.62 -2.19
N PHE A 187 -9.71 -13.30 -2.01
CA PHE A 187 -8.47 -12.64 -1.64
C PHE A 187 -8.01 -13.16 -0.27
N THR A 188 -6.74 -13.46 -0.16
CA THR A 188 -6.11 -13.90 1.08
C THR A 188 -4.94 -12.97 1.37
N VAL A 189 -4.72 -12.69 2.65
CA VAL A 189 -3.43 -12.15 3.11
C VAL A 189 -2.37 -13.20 2.76
N PHE A 190 -1.23 -12.76 2.28
CA PHE A 190 -0.08 -13.63 2.08
C PHE A 190 1.19 -12.92 2.53
#